data_AF-A0A537H6G9-F1
#
_entry.id   AF-A0A537H6G9-F1
#
_cell.length_a   1.000
_cell.length_b   1.000
_cell.length_c   1.000
_cell.angle_alpha   90.00
_cell.angle_beta   90.00
_cell.angle_gamma   90.00
#
_symmetry.space_group_name_H-M   'P 1'
#
loop_
_entity.id
_entity.type
_entity.pdbx_description
1 polymer ?
#
loop_
_entity_poly.entity_id
_entity_poly.type
_entity_poly.pdbx_seq_one_letter_code
_entity_poly.pdbx_strand_id
1 'polypeptide(L)'
;MIKEALLYQPLADSRVRCTACARYCNIPEGKVGLCGVRQNIGGKLQLLVYGKVITGHIDPIEKKPVVHYMPGSKIFSIATTGCNWLCHPAGAEILLSNGDKKPVEELLPGDSLWSYDVDNGMNIHPNVVTRTGSRLARIWDLRYGARGVRHLSLTAEHPVMTDSGWKSVEKVAPGEKILKVWYQNTKDWKRKRPGSIQRAVFNCTKCGESVKGIDNWNRHRGRCYTEGMGMSLEVREHHRQRMISDNPMKDPDVARRAIGASKQRFLRDPSHGWHRNTERLRTWLHRHPSEGQKRLYELLDEMGLEYDQEYRIQPELRRPDSRATYIADAAFPDAKLDIEVDGWWHYKHEPTRERDIIRDQTLRANGWQVLRVSGRYLYAHREEVKALIIQHIAMPVMLNKRTWVDVTSVEPTERFEPVYSFECIPNHNYVGDSIILHNCSYCQN
;
A
#
# COMPACT_ATOMS: atom_id res chain seq x y z
N MET A 1 13.02 -31.10 -39.79
CA MET A 1 14.48 -31.01 -39.58
C MET A 1 14.74 -30.09 -38.39
N ILE A 2 15.60 -30.48 -37.47
CA ILE A 2 16.08 -29.62 -36.39
C ILE A 2 17.36 -28.92 -36.91
N LYS A 3 17.50 -27.62 -36.69
CA LYS A 3 18.68 -26.85 -37.11
C LYS A 3 19.20 -26.01 -35.96
N GLU A 4 20.52 -25.91 -35.82
CA GLU A 4 21.13 -25.05 -34.82
C GLU A 4 20.75 -23.58 -35.10
N ALA A 5 20.29 -22.88 -34.07
CA ALA A 5 19.95 -21.47 -34.11
C ALA A 5 21.20 -20.62 -33.96
N LEU A 6 21.28 -19.49 -34.67
CA LEU A 6 22.48 -18.65 -34.68
C LEU A 6 22.54 -17.63 -33.53
N LEU A 7 21.38 -17.27 -32.97
CA LEU A 7 21.24 -16.16 -32.00
C LEU A 7 21.18 -16.69 -30.57
N TYR A 8 22.33 -17.16 -30.05
CA TYR A 8 22.47 -17.52 -28.64
C TYR A 8 23.91 -17.38 -28.14
N GLN A 9 24.06 -17.35 -26.82
CA GLN A 9 25.34 -17.42 -26.12
C GLN A 9 25.35 -18.69 -25.25
N PRO A 10 26.36 -19.56 -25.34
CA PRO A 10 26.56 -20.63 -24.37
C PRO A 10 26.82 -20.04 -22.98
N LEU A 11 26.34 -20.72 -21.94
CA LEU A 11 26.56 -20.40 -20.53
C LEU A 11 27.14 -21.62 -19.80
N ALA A 12 27.47 -21.46 -18.51
CA ALA A 12 27.89 -22.57 -17.65
C ALA A 12 26.77 -23.64 -17.52
N ASP A 13 27.16 -24.85 -17.09
CA ASP A 13 26.24 -25.97 -16.83
C ASP A 13 25.36 -26.38 -18.02
N SER A 14 25.95 -26.33 -19.23
CA SER A 14 25.25 -26.62 -20.49
C SER A 14 24.02 -25.74 -20.74
N ARG A 15 23.90 -24.58 -20.08
CA ARG A 15 22.83 -23.60 -20.34
C ARG A 15 23.14 -22.80 -21.60
N VAL A 16 22.09 -22.22 -22.20
CA VAL A 16 22.22 -21.26 -23.29
C VAL A 16 21.37 -20.03 -23.04
N ARG A 17 21.88 -18.84 -23.38
CA ARG A 17 21.11 -17.60 -23.44
C ARG A 17 20.67 -17.35 -24.87
N CYS A 18 19.38 -17.52 -25.18
CA CYS A 18 18.82 -17.17 -26.48
C CYS A 18 18.76 -15.65 -26.63
N THR A 19 19.35 -15.09 -27.69
CA THR A 19 19.35 -13.64 -27.97
C THR A 19 18.43 -13.27 -29.14
N ALA A 20 17.62 -14.21 -29.63
CA ALA A 20 16.75 -14.01 -30.79
C ALA A 20 15.56 -13.07 -30.56
N CYS A 21 15.21 -12.80 -29.30
CA CYS A 21 14.17 -11.84 -28.94
C CYS A 21 14.52 -11.16 -27.61
N ALA A 22 13.78 -10.11 -27.26
CA ALA A 22 14.02 -9.28 -26.07
C ALA A 22 13.95 -10.04 -24.72
N ARG A 23 13.55 -11.31 -24.72
CA ARG A 23 13.44 -12.12 -23.50
C ARG A 23 14.75 -12.68 -22.98
N TYR A 24 15.81 -12.72 -23.79
CA TYR A 24 17.13 -13.20 -23.38
C TYR A 24 17.12 -14.49 -22.56
N CYS A 25 16.36 -15.47 -23.06
CA CYS A 25 16.00 -16.66 -22.30
C CYS A 25 17.23 -17.46 -21.87
N ASN A 26 17.41 -17.71 -20.57
CA ASN A 26 18.42 -18.65 -20.06
C ASN A 26 17.82 -20.05 -19.99
N ILE A 27 18.13 -20.90 -20.97
CA ILE A 27 17.49 -22.20 -21.22
C ILE A 27 18.41 -23.33 -20.72
N PRO A 28 18.02 -24.10 -19.69
CA PRO A 28 18.76 -25.29 -19.25
C PRO A 28 18.78 -26.41 -20.29
N GLU A 29 19.73 -27.33 -20.16
CA GLU A 29 19.83 -28.52 -21.02
C GLU A 29 18.50 -29.29 -21.09
N GLY A 30 18.12 -29.72 -22.30
CA GLY A 30 16.88 -30.43 -22.58
C GLY A 30 15.61 -29.57 -22.51
N LYS A 31 15.68 -28.30 -22.07
CA LYS A 31 14.50 -27.44 -21.94
C LYS A 31 14.23 -26.64 -23.21
N VAL A 32 12.94 -26.36 -23.43
CA VAL A 32 12.45 -25.51 -24.51
C VAL A 32 12.27 -24.11 -23.98
N GLY A 33 12.59 -23.14 -24.83
CA GLY A 33 12.38 -21.76 -24.51
C GLY A 33 10.93 -21.32 -24.61
N LEU A 34 10.54 -20.24 -23.92
CA LEU A 34 9.16 -19.75 -23.81
C LEU A 34 8.42 -19.71 -25.15
N CYS A 35 9.09 -19.31 -26.23
CA CYS A 35 8.50 -19.29 -27.56
C CYS A 35 8.00 -20.64 -28.08
N GLY A 36 8.30 -21.75 -27.39
CA GLY A 36 7.93 -23.12 -27.75
C GLY A 36 8.76 -23.72 -28.89
N VAL A 37 9.65 -22.94 -29.51
CA VAL A 37 10.27 -23.31 -30.79
C VAL A 37 11.80 -23.31 -30.81
N ARG A 38 12.42 -23.00 -29.68
CA ARG A 38 13.89 -23.03 -29.51
C ARG A 38 14.23 -23.88 -28.30
N GLN A 39 14.95 -24.98 -28.47
CA GLN A 39 15.29 -25.92 -27.39
C GLN A 39 16.80 -25.99 -27.20
N ASN A 40 17.26 -26.10 -25.96
CA ASN A 40 18.66 -26.42 -25.69
C ASN A 40 18.86 -27.94 -25.77
N ILE A 41 19.72 -28.40 -26.68
CA ILE A 41 20.05 -29.82 -26.88
C ILE A 41 21.58 -29.92 -26.98
N GLY A 42 22.20 -30.55 -26.00
CA GLY A 42 23.65 -30.71 -25.91
C GLY A 42 24.40 -29.37 -25.78
N GLY A 43 23.86 -28.43 -25.00
CA GLY A 43 24.43 -27.09 -24.82
C GLY A 43 24.31 -26.18 -26.04
N LYS A 44 23.49 -26.56 -27.03
CA LYS A 44 23.28 -25.81 -28.28
C LYS A 44 21.82 -25.46 -28.46
N LEU A 45 21.55 -24.22 -28.85
CA LEU A 45 20.18 -23.80 -29.13
C LEU A 45 19.73 -24.31 -30.50
N GLN A 46 18.68 -25.12 -30.52
CA GLN A 46 18.11 -25.74 -31.72
C GLN A 46 16.75 -25.13 -32.06
N LEU A 47 16.51 -24.82 -33.34
CA LEU A 47 15.22 -24.41 -33.88
C LEU A 47 14.36 -25.64 -34.22
N LEU A 48 13.26 -25.82 -33.48
CA LEU A 48 12.31 -26.93 -33.65
C LEU A 48 11.39 -26.76 -34.87
N VAL A 49 11.37 -25.55 -35.43
CA VAL A 49 10.46 -25.12 -36.49
C VAL A 49 11.17 -24.77 -37.80
N TYR A 50 12.46 -25.11 -37.93
CA TYR A 50 13.18 -24.87 -39.18
C TYR A 50 12.49 -25.58 -40.36
N GLY A 51 12.17 -24.82 -41.41
CA GLY A 51 11.44 -25.31 -42.58
C GLY A 51 9.96 -25.61 -42.35
N LYS A 52 9.39 -25.30 -41.18
CA LYS A 52 7.96 -25.49 -40.88
C LYS A 52 7.21 -24.16 -41.03
N VAL A 53 6.68 -23.91 -42.22
CA VAL A 53 5.92 -22.70 -42.55
C VAL A 53 4.45 -22.91 -42.17
N ILE A 54 3.86 -21.93 -41.47
CA ILE A 54 2.42 -21.92 -41.19
C ILE A 54 1.66 -20.96 -42.12
N THR A 55 2.32 -19.91 -42.60
CA THR A 55 1.76 -19.03 -43.63
C THR A 55 2.87 -18.34 -44.42
N GLY A 56 2.57 -18.03 -45.68
CA GLY A 56 3.36 -17.20 -46.57
C GLY A 56 2.47 -16.18 -47.26
N HIS A 57 2.86 -14.90 -47.26
CA HIS A 57 2.08 -13.82 -47.88
C HIS A 57 2.98 -12.84 -48.60
N ILE A 58 2.50 -12.31 -49.73
CA ILE A 58 3.10 -11.16 -50.41
C ILE A 58 2.32 -9.92 -49.96
N ASP A 59 2.97 -9.03 -49.24
CA ASP A 59 2.40 -7.75 -48.77
C ASP A 59 3.19 -6.58 -49.42
N PRO A 60 2.63 -5.36 -49.46
CA PRO A 60 3.42 -4.15 -49.63
C PRO A 60 4.43 -3.98 -48.49
N ILE A 61 5.58 -3.40 -48.78
CA ILE A 61 6.65 -3.22 -47.77
C ILE A 61 6.22 -2.30 -46.61
N GLU A 62 5.28 -1.39 -46.87
CA GLU A 62 4.73 -0.41 -45.92
C GLU A 62 3.97 -1.04 -44.75
N LYS A 63 3.55 -2.32 -44.88
CA LYS A 63 2.89 -3.05 -43.79
C LYS A 63 3.89 -3.57 -42.74
N LYS A 64 5.20 -3.54 -43.03
CA LYS A 64 6.26 -4.11 -42.19
C LYS A 64 7.00 -2.99 -41.46
N PRO A 65 7.69 -3.28 -40.33
CA PRO A 65 8.45 -2.27 -39.56
C PRO A 65 9.75 -1.82 -40.27
N VAL A 66 9.79 -1.86 -41.60
CA VAL A 66 10.92 -1.50 -42.47
C VAL A 66 10.46 -0.59 -43.60
N VAL A 67 9.49 0.29 -43.33
CA VAL A 67 8.81 1.13 -44.34
C VAL A 67 9.75 2.05 -45.13
N HIS A 68 10.91 2.39 -44.57
CA HIS A 68 11.93 3.21 -45.23
C HIS A 68 12.80 2.44 -46.22
N TYR A 69 12.69 1.11 -46.25
CA TYR A 69 13.45 0.26 -47.16
C TYR A 69 12.64 0.02 -48.44
N MET A 70 13.13 0.52 -49.57
CA MET A 70 12.52 0.36 -50.90
C MET A 70 10.99 0.61 -50.96
N PRO A 71 10.49 1.82 -50.64
CA PRO A 71 9.06 2.14 -50.71
C PRO A 71 8.42 1.80 -52.06
N GLY A 72 7.17 1.33 -52.04
CA GLY A 72 6.39 0.89 -53.20
C GLY A 72 6.66 -0.56 -53.65
N SER A 73 7.65 -1.23 -53.05
CA SER A 73 7.98 -2.62 -53.37
C SER A 73 7.08 -3.64 -52.66
N LYS A 74 7.11 -4.89 -53.15
CA LYS A 74 6.46 -6.04 -52.52
C LYS A 74 7.47 -6.81 -51.67
N ILE A 75 7.01 -7.32 -50.53
CA ILE A 75 7.79 -8.18 -49.65
C ILE A 75 7.11 -9.54 -49.47
N PHE A 76 7.89 -10.62 -49.63
CA PHE A 76 7.44 -11.97 -49.34
C PHE A 76 7.74 -12.31 -47.87
N SER A 77 6.67 -12.47 -47.08
CA SER A 77 6.73 -12.78 -45.66
C SER A 77 6.41 -14.26 -45.43
N ILE A 78 7.20 -14.90 -44.57
CA ILE A 78 6.98 -16.27 -44.12
C ILE A 78 6.88 -16.25 -42.60
N ALA A 79 5.88 -16.93 -42.04
CA ALA A 79 5.74 -17.12 -40.60
C ALA A 79 5.78 -18.60 -40.22
N THR A 80 6.19 -18.84 -38.97
CA THR A 80 6.18 -20.15 -38.33
C THR A 80 5.45 -20.06 -36.99
N THR A 81 5.23 -21.20 -36.34
CA THR A 81 4.61 -21.23 -35.01
C THR A 81 5.55 -20.68 -33.93
N GLY A 82 5.01 -20.41 -32.75
CA GLY A 82 5.72 -19.91 -31.57
C GLY A 82 5.30 -18.51 -31.16
N CYS A 83 5.15 -18.30 -29.86
CA CYS A 83 4.71 -17.03 -29.29
C CYS A 83 5.48 -16.73 -28.02
N ASN A 84 5.95 -15.49 -27.86
CA ASN A 84 6.68 -15.03 -26.69
C ASN A 84 5.80 -14.21 -25.72
N TRP A 85 4.49 -14.23 -25.88
CA TRP A 85 3.53 -13.50 -25.05
C TRP A 85 2.81 -14.44 -24.08
N LEU A 86 2.46 -13.91 -22.91
CA LEU A 86 1.72 -14.61 -21.86
C LEU A 86 0.45 -13.81 -21.61
N CYS A 87 -0.69 -14.33 -22.06
CA CYS A 87 -1.84 -13.49 -22.33
C CYS A 87 -2.99 -13.69 -21.32
N HIS A 88 -3.85 -12.69 -21.27
CA HIS A 88 -5.12 -12.61 -20.54
C HIS A 88 -6.27 -12.31 -21.50
N PRO A 89 -7.50 -12.76 -21.23
CA PRO A 89 -8.69 -12.30 -21.96
C PRO A 89 -8.95 -10.81 -21.70
N ALA A 90 -9.75 -10.18 -22.57
CA ALA A 90 -10.24 -8.82 -22.35
C ALA A 90 -10.94 -8.69 -20.99
N GLY A 91 -10.80 -7.53 -20.35
CA GLY A 91 -11.40 -7.22 -19.05
C GLY A 91 -10.62 -7.73 -17.84
N ALA A 92 -9.57 -8.53 -18.02
CA ALA A 92 -8.70 -8.94 -16.91
C ALA A 92 -8.06 -7.70 -16.26
N GLU A 93 -8.28 -7.51 -14.95
CA GLU A 93 -7.90 -6.29 -14.28
C GLU A 93 -6.43 -6.33 -13.81
N ILE A 94 -5.60 -5.45 -14.33
CA ILE A 94 -4.20 -5.29 -13.94
C ILE A 94 -4.06 -4.13 -12.96
N LEU A 95 -3.32 -4.34 -11.88
CA LEU A 95 -3.15 -3.33 -10.85
C LEU A 95 -2.00 -2.36 -11.19
N LEU A 96 -2.35 -1.08 -11.25
CA LEU A 96 -1.42 0.02 -11.44
C LEU A 96 -0.72 0.40 -10.12
N SER A 97 0.47 1.02 -10.20
CA SER A 97 1.25 1.42 -9.03
C SER A 97 0.59 2.53 -8.20
N ASN A 98 -0.40 3.23 -8.75
CA ASN A 98 -1.22 4.21 -8.04
C ASN A 98 -2.42 3.58 -7.28
N GLY A 99 -2.58 2.26 -7.36
CA GLY A 99 -3.67 1.51 -6.72
C GLY A 99 -4.97 1.40 -7.52
N ASP A 100 -5.03 2.01 -8.71
CA ASP A 100 -6.12 1.80 -9.67
C ASP A 100 -5.95 0.48 -10.42
N LYS A 101 -7.03 0.04 -11.06
CA LYS A 101 -7.04 -1.13 -11.93
C LYS A 101 -7.34 -0.71 -13.36
N LYS A 102 -6.72 -1.40 -14.31
CA LYS A 102 -6.92 -1.15 -15.74
C LYS A 102 -7.09 -2.48 -16.47
N PRO A 103 -8.09 -2.61 -17.37
CA PRO A 103 -8.21 -3.79 -18.23
C PRO A 103 -6.92 -4.00 -19.04
N VAL A 104 -6.52 -5.26 -19.21
CA VAL A 104 -5.27 -5.62 -19.88
C VAL A 104 -5.17 -5.07 -21.31
N GLU A 105 -6.28 -5.00 -22.04
CA GLU A 105 -6.37 -4.51 -23.41
C GLU A 105 -6.21 -2.99 -23.52
N GLU A 106 -6.38 -2.26 -22.42
CA GLU A 106 -6.23 -0.81 -22.36
C GLU A 106 -4.83 -0.37 -21.92
N LEU A 107 -3.99 -1.30 -21.46
CA LEU A 107 -2.63 -0.99 -21.04
C LEU A 107 -1.82 -0.39 -22.19
N LEU A 108 -0.96 0.57 -21.87
CA LEU A 108 -0.09 1.26 -22.81
C LEU A 108 1.36 1.22 -22.32
N PRO A 109 2.36 1.23 -23.23
CA PRO A 109 3.74 1.50 -22.85
C PRO A 109 3.84 2.78 -22.02
N GLY A 110 4.54 2.71 -20.89
CA GLY A 110 4.64 3.78 -19.89
C GLY A 110 3.72 3.61 -18.68
N ASP A 111 2.68 2.77 -18.75
CA ASP A 111 1.85 2.47 -17.58
C ASP A 111 2.70 1.84 -16.47
N SER A 112 2.55 2.35 -15.24
CA SER A 112 3.28 1.87 -14.07
C SER A 112 2.42 0.88 -13.28
N LEU A 113 2.95 -0.31 -13.05
CA LEU A 113 2.27 -1.47 -12.45
C LEU A 113 2.92 -1.84 -11.12
N TRP A 114 2.14 -2.38 -10.19
CA TRP A 114 2.74 -2.97 -8.99
C TRP A 114 3.37 -4.33 -9.29
N SER A 115 4.63 -4.51 -8.85
CA SER A 115 5.38 -5.76 -8.91
C SER A 115 5.95 -6.11 -7.54
N TYR A 116 6.35 -7.37 -7.36
CA TYR A 116 6.97 -7.87 -6.14
C TYR A 116 8.40 -8.35 -6.42
N ASP A 117 9.32 -7.97 -5.55
CA ASP A 117 10.63 -8.59 -5.45
C ASP A 117 10.50 -9.93 -4.73
N VAL A 118 10.06 -10.94 -5.47
CA VAL A 118 9.75 -12.26 -4.92
C VAL A 118 10.98 -12.90 -4.29
N ASP A 119 12.16 -12.64 -4.86
CA ASP A 119 13.41 -13.25 -4.45
C ASP A 119 14.02 -12.57 -3.21
N ASN A 120 13.76 -11.28 -2.99
CA ASN A 120 14.35 -10.50 -1.88
C ASN A 120 13.30 -9.92 -0.93
N GLY A 121 12.56 -10.81 -0.26
CA GLY A 121 11.70 -10.42 0.86
C GLY A 121 10.32 -9.89 0.47
N MET A 122 9.91 -10.03 -0.79
CA MET A 122 8.57 -9.70 -1.31
C MET A 122 8.24 -8.21 -1.15
N ASN A 123 9.25 -7.35 -1.27
CA ASN A 123 9.07 -5.90 -1.34
C ASN A 123 8.35 -5.51 -2.63
N ILE A 124 7.70 -4.36 -2.63
CA ILE A 124 6.84 -3.95 -3.75
C ILE A 124 7.55 -2.82 -4.51
N HIS A 125 7.61 -2.94 -5.82
CA HIS A 125 8.27 -1.97 -6.69
C HIS A 125 7.40 -1.67 -7.92
N PRO A 126 7.40 -0.43 -8.43
CA PRO A 126 6.77 -0.16 -9.71
C PRO A 126 7.54 -0.84 -10.83
N ASN A 127 6.82 -1.60 -11.66
CA ASN A 127 7.27 -1.99 -12.98
C ASN A 127 6.68 -1.01 -14.01
N VAL A 128 7.33 -0.86 -15.16
CA VAL A 128 6.82 -0.07 -16.29
C VAL A 128 6.50 -0.98 -17.46
N VAL A 129 5.33 -0.80 -18.06
CA VAL A 129 4.95 -1.48 -19.31
C VAL A 129 5.83 -0.94 -20.45
N THR A 130 6.48 -1.83 -21.19
CA THR A 130 7.36 -1.45 -22.32
C THR A 130 6.76 -1.76 -23.67
N ARG A 131 5.91 -2.80 -23.74
CA ARG A 131 5.28 -3.28 -24.97
C ARG A 131 3.94 -3.89 -24.66
N THR A 132 3.03 -3.85 -25.62
CA THR A 132 1.72 -4.51 -25.57
C THR A 132 1.49 -5.29 -26.87
N GLY A 133 0.59 -6.27 -26.82
CA GLY A 133 0.28 -7.10 -27.97
C GLY A 133 -0.93 -7.99 -27.72
N SER A 134 -1.43 -8.60 -28.79
CA SER A 134 -2.57 -9.50 -28.74
C SER A 134 -2.41 -10.68 -29.70
N ARG A 135 -3.16 -11.74 -29.45
CA ARG A 135 -3.28 -12.92 -30.31
C ARG A 135 -4.63 -13.61 -30.07
N LEU A 136 -4.97 -14.60 -30.88
CA LEU A 136 -6.05 -15.52 -30.54
C LEU A 136 -5.51 -16.69 -29.70
N ALA A 137 -6.23 -17.07 -28.66
CA ALA A 137 -5.87 -18.20 -27.80
C ALA A 137 -7.09 -18.83 -27.12
N ARG A 138 -6.94 -20.09 -26.70
CA ARG A 138 -7.89 -20.75 -25.82
C ARG A 138 -7.72 -20.24 -24.38
N ILE A 139 -8.83 -19.93 -23.72
CA ILE A 139 -8.83 -19.52 -22.32
C ILE A 139 -8.85 -20.72 -21.39
N TRP A 140 -8.08 -20.64 -20.31
CA TRP A 140 -8.11 -21.55 -19.17
C TRP A 140 -8.72 -20.84 -17.97
N ASP A 141 -9.48 -21.58 -17.17
CA ASP A 141 -10.08 -21.12 -15.92
C ASP A 141 -9.34 -21.76 -14.75
N LEU A 142 -8.68 -20.94 -13.93
CA LEU A 142 -8.07 -21.35 -12.67
C LEU A 142 -8.98 -20.90 -11.53
N ARG A 143 -9.57 -21.87 -10.80
CA ARG A 143 -10.44 -21.60 -9.65
C ARG A 143 -9.71 -21.77 -8.33
N TYR A 144 -10.01 -20.90 -7.38
CA TYR A 144 -9.30 -20.87 -6.09
C TYR A 144 -10.16 -20.37 -4.92
N GLY A 145 -9.68 -20.64 -3.70
CA GLY A 145 -10.29 -20.21 -2.44
C GLY A 145 -11.46 -21.08 -1.99
N ALA A 146 -12.09 -20.68 -0.88
CA ALA A 146 -13.16 -21.46 -0.26
C ALA A 146 -14.33 -21.69 -1.24
N ARG A 147 -14.56 -22.97 -1.59
CA ARG A 147 -15.58 -23.46 -2.56
C ARG A 147 -15.35 -23.04 -4.03
N GLY A 148 -14.16 -22.56 -4.41
CA GLY A 148 -13.85 -22.26 -5.82
C GLY A 148 -14.66 -21.12 -6.44
N VAL A 149 -15.20 -20.20 -5.62
CA VAL A 149 -16.04 -19.07 -6.06
C VAL A 149 -15.22 -18.04 -6.84
N ARG A 150 -13.91 -17.97 -6.61
CA ARG A 150 -13.01 -17.06 -7.32
C ARG A 150 -12.34 -17.79 -8.45
N HIS A 151 -12.12 -17.07 -9.54
CA HIS A 151 -11.46 -17.60 -10.70
C HIS A 151 -10.54 -16.55 -11.33
N LEU A 152 -9.57 -17.02 -12.09
CA LEU A 152 -8.67 -16.25 -12.92
C LEU A 152 -8.72 -16.86 -14.31
N SER A 153 -9.06 -16.07 -15.33
CA SER A 153 -9.08 -16.51 -16.73
C SER A 153 -7.82 -16.03 -17.43
N LEU A 154 -7.11 -16.95 -18.09
CA LEU A 154 -5.79 -16.67 -18.67
C LEU A 154 -5.39 -17.76 -19.68
N THR A 155 -4.19 -17.64 -20.26
CA THR A 155 -3.63 -18.66 -21.16
C THR A 155 -2.89 -19.78 -20.41
N ALA A 156 -2.81 -20.98 -21.01
CA ALA A 156 -2.29 -22.21 -20.40
C ALA A 156 -0.87 -22.05 -19.83
N GLU A 157 -0.04 -21.34 -20.59
CA GLU A 157 1.38 -21.14 -20.36
C GLU A 157 1.68 -20.05 -19.32
N HIS A 158 0.66 -19.28 -18.90
CA HIS A 158 0.86 -18.12 -18.04
C HIS A 158 1.35 -18.54 -16.64
N PRO A 159 2.48 -18.01 -16.15
CA PRO A 159 3.01 -18.30 -14.84
C PRO A 159 2.20 -17.64 -13.70
N VAL A 160 1.85 -18.45 -12.70
CA VAL A 160 1.32 -18.02 -11.40
C VAL A 160 2.34 -18.35 -10.31
N MET A 161 2.40 -17.52 -9.26
CA MET A 161 3.24 -17.79 -8.09
C MET A 161 2.58 -18.87 -7.20
N THR A 162 3.19 -20.04 -7.11
CA THR A 162 2.78 -21.12 -6.18
C THR A 162 3.71 -21.17 -4.96
N ASP A 163 3.32 -21.94 -3.94
CA ASP A 163 4.15 -22.19 -2.75
C ASP A 163 5.43 -22.98 -3.05
N SER A 164 5.53 -23.57 -4.24
CA SER A 164 6.74 -24.21 -4.79
C SER A 164 7.46 -23.37 -5.85
N GLY A 165 7.10 -22.10 -6.03
CA GLY A 165 7.69 -21.21 -7.03
C GLY A 165 6.79 -20.93 -8.24
N TRP A 166 7.35 -20.41 -9.33
CA TRP A 166 6.54 -20.08 -10.51
C TRP A 166 6.14 -21.33 -11.28
N LYS A 167 4.86 -21.44 -11.65
CA LYS A 167 4.33 -22.56 -12.42
C LYS A 167 3.37 -22.08 -13.50
N SER A 168 3.45 -22.65 -14.71
CA SER A 168 2.44 -22.38 -15.74
C SER A 168 1.10 -22.95 -15.31
N VAL A 169 0.01 -22.26 -15.62
CA VAL A 169 -1.34 -22.66 -15.18
C VAL A 169 -1.68 -24.10 -15.56
N GLU A 170 -1.36 -24.55 -16.77
CA GLU A 170 -1.62 -25.93 -17.20
C GLU A 170 -0.93 -27.01 -16.34
N LYS A 171 0.09 -26.64 -15.56
CA LYS A 171 0.83 -27.55 -14.67
C LYS A 171 0.40 -27.44 -13.21
N VAL A 172 -0.42 -26.46 -12.84
CA VAL A 172 -0.91 -26.28 -11.47
C VAL A 172 -1.98 -27.34 -11.18
N ALA A 173 -1.81 -28.10 -10.10
CA ALA A 173 -2.75 -29.11 -9.67
C ALA A 173 -3.69 -28.59 -8.57
N PRO A 174 -4.93 -29.13 -8.46
CA PRO A 174 -5.79 -28.90 -7.31
C PRO A 174 -5.08 -29.23 -6.00
N GLY A 175 -5.27 -28.39 -4.98
CA GLY A 175 -4.61 -28.48 -3.68
C GLY A 175 -3.29 -27.73 -3.56
N GLU A 176 -2.64 -27.36 -4.68
CA GLU A 176 -1.52 -26.42 -4.64
C GLU A 176 -2.02 -25.03 -4.21
N LYS A 177 -1.11 -24.24 -3.65
CA LYS A 177 -1.42 -22.89 -3.20
C LYS A 177 -0.92 -21.87 -4.19
N ILE A 178 -1.71 -20.84 -4.48
CA ILE A 178 -1.28 -19.66 -5.24
C ILE A 178 -1.27 -18.43 -4.35
N LEU A 179 -0.38 -17.48 -4.68
CA LEU A 179 -0.22 -16.28 -3.88
C LEU A 179 -1.21 -15.20 -4.28
N LYS A 180 -2.24 -15.04 -3.44
CA LYS A 180 -3.20 -13.96 -3.54
C LYS A 180 -2.72 -12.77 -2.74
N VAL A 181 -2.82 -11.60 -3.34
CA VAL A 181 -2.48 -10.32 -2.73
C VAL A 181 -3.68 -9.40 -2.71
N TRP A 182 -3.81 -8.60 -1.67
CA TRP A 182 -4.78 -7.53 -1.63
C TRP A 182 -4.20 -6.31 -0.95
N TYR A 183 -4.69 -5.18 -1.41
CA TYR A 183 -4.19 -3.88 -1.04
C TYR A 183 -5.16 -3.26 -0.07
N GLN A 184 -4.65 -2.76 1.05
CA GLN A 184 -5.43 -1.93 1.98
C GLN A 184 -5.50 -0.49 1.43
N ASN A 185 -5.90 -0.28 0.16
CA ASN A 185 -6.10 1.08 -0.35
C ASN A 185 -6.75 1.25 -1.73
N THR A 186 -7.43 0.23 -2.28
CA THR A 186 -8.13 0.40 -3.58
C THR A 186 -9.28 1.40 -3.44
N LYS A 187 -9.70 2.09 -4.51
CA LYS A 187 -10.91 2.95 -4.49
C LYS A 187 -12.14 2.23 -3.91
N ASP A 188 -12.26 0.92 -4.16
CA ASP A 188 -13.29 0.06 -3.57
C ASP A 188 -13.14 -0.14 -2.05
N TRP A 189 -11.91 -0.24 -1.54
CA TRP A 189 -11.61 -0.23 -0.11
C TRP A 189 -11.89 1.15 0.51
N LYS A 190 -11.51 2.24 -0.17
CA LYS A 190 -11.84 3.63 0.23
C LYS A 190 -13.35 3.86 0.28
N ARG A 191 -14.12 3.29 -0.65
CA ARG A 191 -15.60 3.30 -0.67
C ARG A 191 -16.21 2.48 0.47
N LYS A 192 -15.59 1.35 0.83
CA LYS A 192 -16.04 0.44 1.91
C LYS A 192 -15.52 0.83 3.30
N ARG A 193 -14.69 1.87 3.41
CA ARG A 193 -14.36 2.51 4.68
C ARG A 193 -15.70 2.91 5.33
N PRO A 194 -16.02 2.46 6.55
CA PRO A 194 -17.09 3.09 7.31
C PRO A 194 -16.71 4.57 7.36
N GLY A 195 -17.54 5.45 6.78
CA GLY A 195 -17.30 6.89 6.77
C GLY A 195 -16.99 7.34 8.19
N SER A 196 -15.72 7.54 8.46
CA SER A 196 -15.15 7.41 9.79
C SER A 196 -15.64 8.56 10.65
N ILE A 197 -16.47 8.24 11.66
CA ILE A 197 -16.74 9.06 12.85
C ILE A 197 -17.49 10.39 12.61
N GLN A 198 -17.25 11.11 11.50
CA GLN A 198 -17.95 12.33 11.08
C GLN A 198 -19.36 12.06 10.55
N ARG A 199 -19.65 10.86 10.03
CA ARG A 199 -20.99 10.48 9.52
C ARG A 199 -21.79 9.60 10.48
N ALA A 200 -21.19 9.14 11.58
CA ALA A 200 -21.84 8.31 12.58
C ALA A 200 -22.92 9.08 13.35
N VAL A 201 -24.04 8.43 13.67
CA VAL A 201 -25.13 9.00 14.48
C VAL A 201 -25.02 8.44 15.90
N PHE A 202 -24.98 9.32 16.90
CA PHE A 202 -24.84 9.00 18.31
C PHE A 202 -26.12 9.39 19.05
N ASN A 203 -26.60 8.56 19.98
CA ASN A 203 -27.84 8.81 20.71
C ASN A 203 -27.55 9.11 22.19
N CYS A 204 -28.07 10.22 22.71
CA CYS A 204 -27.88 10.63 24.10
C CYS A 204 -28.78 9.84 25.04
N THR A 205 -28.19 9.10 25.97
CA THR A 205 -28.96 8.34 26.98
C THR A 205 -29.55 9.23 28.08
N LYS A 206 -29.07 10.47 28.24
CA LYS A 206 -29.59 11.43 29.24
C LYS A 206 -30.82 12.19 28.72
N CYS A 207 -30.83 12.62 27.46
CA CYS A 207 -31.93 13.44 26.91
C CYS A 207 -32.58 12.86 25.65
N GLY A 208 -32.12 11.73 25.13
CA GLY A 208 -32.69 11.05 23.95
C GLY A 208 -32.27 11.59 22.58
N GLU A 209 -31.50 12.69 22.52
CA GLU A 209 -31.17 13.36 21.25
C GLU A 209 -30.19 12.55 20.37
N SER A 210 -30.47 12.46 19.07
CA SER A 210 -29.61 11.84 18.05
C SER A 210 -28.74 12.87 17.35
N VAL A 211 -27.42 12.72 17.40
CA VAL A 211 -26.46 13.70 16.90
C VAL A 211 -25.49 13.06 15.90
N LYS A 212 -25.34 13.67 14.72
CA LYS A 212 -24.46 13.17 13.65
C LYS A 212 -23.07 13.81 13.70
N GLY A 213 -22.04 12.98 13.65
CA GLY A 213 -20.63 13.37 13.70
C GLY A 213 -20.11 13.53 15.13
N ILE A 214 -18.86 13.10 15.35
CA ILE A 214 -18.25 13.04 16.70
C ILE A 214 -18.11 14.40 17.37
N ASP A 215 -17.87 15.46 16.61
CA ASP A 215 -17.66 16.80 17.16
C ASP A 215 -18.96 17.38 17.71
N ASN A 216 -20.05 17.16 16.97
CA ASN A 216 -21.39 17.55 17.40
C ASN A 216 -21.83 16.72 18.62
N TRP A 217 -21.56 15.41 18.60
CA TRP A 217 -21.84 14.52 19.73
C TRP A 217 -21.09 14.93 21.01
N ASN A 218 -19.80 15.25 20.90
CA ASN A 218 -18.99 15.69 22.03
C ASN A 218 -19.47 17.04 22.60
N ARG A 219 -19.88 17.97 21.74
CA ARG A 219 -20.44 19.28 22.15
C ARG A 219 -21.78 19.12 22.87
N HIS A 220 -22.64 18.25 22.36
CA HIS A 220 -23.92 17.90 22.97
C HIS A 220 -23.72 17.28 24.36
N ARG A 221 -22.87 16.24 24.47
CA ARG A 221 -22.55 15.56 25.74
C ARG A 221 -21.98 16.53 26.79
N GLY A 222 -21.09 17.43 26.39
CA GLY A 222 -20.50 18.40 27.31
C GLY A 222 -21.54 19.30 27.98
N ARG A 223 -22.45 19.90 27.19
CA ARG A 223 -23.52 20.75 27.71
C ARG A 223 -24.55 19.94 28.50
N CYS A 224 -25.10 18.88 27.90
CA CYS A 224 -26.19 18.10 28.49
C CYS A 224 -25.80 17.49 29.86
N TYR A 225 -24.55 17.06 30.05
CA TYR A 225 -24.15 16.38 31.30
C TYR A 225 -23.57 17.30 32.38
N THR A 226 -23.24 18.56 32.07
CA THR A 226 -22.66 19.53 33.04
C THR A 226 -23.60 20.65 33.45
N GLU A 227 -24.80 20.69 32.86
CA GLU A 227 -25.88 21.59 33.24
C GLU A 227 -26.23 21.44 34.74
N GLY A 228 -26.11 22.54 35.49
CA GLY A 228 -26.41 22.60 36.94
C GLY A 228 -25.22 22.48 37.91
N MET A 229 -23.98 22.24 37.45
CA MET A 229 -22.81 21.98 38.33
C MET A 229 -21.86 23.17 38.58
N GLY A 230 -22.26 24.42 38.32
CA GLY A 230 -21.39 25.61 38.49
C GLY A 230 -21.53 26.31 39.85
N MET A 231 -20.40 26.67 40.50
CA MET A 231 -20.40 27.55 41.69
C MET A 231 -20.80 28.99 41.32
N SER A 232 -21.55 29.67 42.19
CA SER A 232 -22.02 31.04 41.96
C SER A 232 -20.88 32.07 41.93
N LEU A 233 -21.15 33.22 41.29
CA LEU A 233 -20.19 34.32 41.10
C LEU A 233 -19.71 34.92 42.43
N GLU A 234 -20.59 35.04 43.42
CA GLU A 234 -20.25 35.58 44.75
C GLU A 234 -19.23 34.70 45.48
N VAL A 235 -19.40 33.38 45.43
CA VAL A 235 -18.47 32.44 46.08
C VAL A 235 -17.10 32.47 45.41
N ARG A 236 -17.05 32.68 44.09
CA ARG A 236 -15.78 32.85 43.36
C ARG A 236 -15.04 34.11 43.77
N GLU A 237 -15.73 35.23 43.92
CA GLU A 237 -15.08 36.50 44.29
C GLU A 237 -14.58 36.48 45.74
N HIS A 238 -15.35 35.90 46.66
CA HIS A 238 -14.92 35.75 48.06
C HIS A 238 -13.63 34.92 48.18
N HIS A 239 -13.53 33.80 47.45
CA HIS A 239 -12.31 32.98 47.44
C HIS A 239 -11.11 33.70 46.81
N ARG A 240 -11.35 34.55 45.80
CA ARG A 240 -10.29 35.36 45.16
C ARG A 240 -9.69 36.36 46.15
N GLN A 241 -10.53 37.11 46.87
CA GLN A 241 -10.07 38.12 47.83
C GLN A 241 -9.24 37.51 48.97
N ARG A 242 -9.71 36.38 49.54
CA ARG A 242 -8.98 35.67 50.60
C ARG A 242 -7.57 35.23 50.18
N MET A 243 -7.41 34.80 48.93
CA MET A 243 -6.11 34.36 48.40
C MET A 243 -5.14 35.51 48.12
N ILE A 244 -5.63 36.75 48.01
CA ILE A 244 -4.79 37.95 47.79
C ILE A 244 -4.28 38.50 49.14
N SER A 245 -5.17 38.62 50.14
CA SER A 245 -4.83 39.25 51.43
C SER A 245 -4.07 38.32 52.39
N ASP A 246 -4.54 37.09 52.58
CA ASP A 246 -4.04 36.16 53.60
C ASP A 246 -3.76 34.79 52.97
N ASN A 247 -2.75 34.71 52.11
CA ASN A 247 -2.30 33.44 51.59
C ASN A 247 -1.33 32.76 52.58
N PRO A 248 -1.77 31.75 53.35
CA PRO A 248 -0.93 31.08 54.36
C PRO A 248 0.26 30.34 53.73
N MET A 249 0.29 30.17 52.40
CA MET A 249 1.43 29.58 51.68
C MET A 249 2.60 30.56 51.49
N LYS A 250 2.48 31.82 51.89
CA LYS A 250 3.61 32.77 51.93
C LYS A 250 4.56 32.50 53.11
N ASP A 251 4.08 31.84 54.17
CA ASP A 251 4.91 31.36 55.27
C ASP A 251 5.63 30.06 54.84
N PRO A 252 6.98 30.03 54.81
CA PRO A 252 7.74 28.89 54.32
C PRO A 252 7.55 27.60 55.13
N ASP A 253 7.32 27.71 56.44
CA ASP A 253 7.16 26.55 57.33
C ASP A 253 5.74 25.99 57.24
N VAL A 254 4.73 26.86 57.09
CA VAL A 254 3.35 26.44 56.76
C VAL A 254 3.31 25.77 55.40
N ALA A 255 3.98 26.32 54.38
CA ALA A 255 4.06 25.72 53.06
C ALA A 255 4.74 24.34 53.10
N ARG A 256 5.87 24.21 53.83
CA ARG A 256 6.59 22.94 53.96
C ARG A 256 5.77 21.87 54.65
N ARG A 257 5.08 22.22 55.76
CA ARG A 257 4.17 21.30 56.48
C ARG A 257 2.96 20.90 55.64
N ALA A 258 2.35 21.84 54.91
CA ALA A 258 1.20 21.57 54.04
C ALA A 258 1.57 20.64 52.87
N ILE A 259 2.75 20.83 52.26
CA ILE A 259 3.27 19.94 51.20
C ILE A 259 3.59 18.55 51.76
N GLY A 260 4.22 18.47 52.94
CA GLY A 260 4.51 17.21 53.61
C GLY A 260 3.24 16.41 53.95
N ALA A 261 2.24 17.07 54.54
CA ALA A 261 0.95 16.46 54.89
C ALA A 261 0.16 16.01 53.64
N SER A 262 0.17 16.81 52.57
CA SER A 262 -0.46 16.46 51.29
C SER A 262 0.19 15.22 50.66
N LYS A 263 1.52 15.15 50.67
CA LYS A 263 2.28 14.01 50.13
C LYS A 263 2.02 12.72 50.93
N GLN A 264 1.95 12.81 52.25
CA GLN A 264 1.61 11.67 53.11
C GLN A 264 0.19 11.16 52.90
N ARG A 265 -0.77 12.05 52.64
CA ARG A 265 -2.14 11.65 52.33
C ARG A 265 -2.29 11.07 50.93
N PHE A 266 -1.56 11.59 49.94
CA PHE A 266 -1.51 11.00 48.59
C PHE A 266 -0.99 9.55 48.59
N LEU A 267 -0.04 9.22 49.47
CA LEU A 267 0.46 7.85 49.60
C LEU A 267 -0.57 6.87 50.18
N ARG A 268 -1.56 7.37 50.94
CA ARG A 268 -2.64 6.56 51.52
C ARG A 268 -3.90 6.53 50.66
N ASP A 269 -4.17 7.62 49.96
CA ASP A 269 -5.26 7.78 49.01
C ASP A 269 -4.70 8.50 47.78
N PRO A 270 -4.46 7.77 46.67
CA PRO A 270 -3.91 8.35 45.43
C PRO A 270 -4.80 9.44 44.81
N SER A 271 -6.03 9.62 45.30
CA SER A 271 -6.95 10.69 44.91
C SER A 271 -6.87 11.94 45.81
N HIS A 272 -6.07 11.92 46.90
CA HIS A 272 -5.93 13.04 47.83
C HIS A 272 -4.80 14.01 47.46
N GLY A 273 -5.07 15.33 47.55
CA GLY A 273 -4.18 16.41 47.04
C GLY A 273 -4.66 17.04 45.72
N TRP A 274 -5.84 16.62 45.27
CA TRP A 274 -6.37 16.83 43.93
C TRP A 274 -7.18 18.12 43.73
N HIS A 275 -6.99 19.14 44.57
CA HIS A 275 -7.68 20.44 44.43
C HIS A 275 -6.76 21.62 44.02
N ARG A 276 -5.47 21.35 43.78
CA ARG A 276 -4.59 22.18 42.94
C ARG A 276 -4.35 21.58 41.55
N ASN A 277 -4.96 20.44 41.24
CA ASN A 277 -5.05 19.88 39.88
C ASN A 277 -6.20 20.44 39.05
N THR A 278 -7.01 21.32 39.65
CA THR A 278 -8.26 21.85 39.09
C THR A 278 -8.07 22.81 37.91
N GLU A 279 -6.83 23.16 37.52
CA GLU A 279 -6.54 24.12 36.43
C GLU A 279 -5.58 23.60 35.36
N ARG A 280 -4.76 22.58 35.66
CA ARG A 280 -3.91 21.90 34.67
C ARG A 280 -4.66 20.84 33.86
N LEU A 281 -5.67 20.23 34.47
CA LEU A 281 -6.63 19.35 33.80
C LEU A 281 -7.83 20.12 33.24
N ARG A 282 -7.87 21.45 33.44
CA ARG A 282 -8.77 22.32 32.69
C ARG A 282 -8.37 22.32 31.20
N THR A 283 -9.07 21.50 30.44
CA THR A 283 -9.98 22.05 29.42
C THR A 283 -9.43 22.66 28.12
N TRP A 284 -8.15 22.55 27.73
CA TRP A 284 -7.71 23.11 26.43
C TRP A 284 -7.07 22.15 25.41
N LEU A 285 -6.25 21.19 25.80
CA LEU A 285 -5.51 20.31 24.86
C LEU A 285 -6.35 19.38 23.96
N HIS A 286 -7.69 19.42 24.07
CA HIS A 286 -8.62 18.70 23.20
C HIS A 286 -9.82 19.58 22.77
N ARG A 287 -9.67 20.90 22.73
CA ARG A 287 -10.79 21.81 22.35
C ARG A 287 -10.46 22.84 21.29
N HIS A 288 -9.19 23.08 21.00
CA HIS A 288 -8.77 23.86 19.85
C HIS A 288 -7.44 23.29 19.35
N PRO A 289 -7.26 23.07 18.04
CA PRO A 289 -5.93 22.84 17.51
C PRO A 289 -4.99 23.95 17.98
N SER A 290 -3.78 23.57 18.40
CA SER A 290 -2.69 24.51 18.67
C SER A 290 -2.47 25.40 17.45
N GLU A 291 -1.87 26.58 17.63
CA GLU A 291 -1.54 27.44 16.49
C GLU A 291 -0.63 26.73 15.48
N GLY A 292 0.18 25.77 15.93
CA GLY A 292 0.93 24.89 15.04
C GLY A 292 0.03 23.95 14.23
N GLN A 293 -0.91 23.28 14.88
CA GLN A 293 -1.89 22.38 14.21
C GLN A 293 -2.80 23.15 13.25
N LYS A 294 -3.30 24.34 13.62
CA LYS A 294 -4.10 25.19 12.72
C LYS A 294 -3.33 25.55 11.45
N ARG A 295 -2.07 25.96 11.59
CA ARG A 295 -1.19 26.26 10.45
C ARG A 295 -0.93 25.04 9.58
N LEU A 296 -0.86 23.85 10.20
CA LEU A 296 -0.72 22.60 9.45
C LEU A 296 -1.99 22.35 8.64
N TYR A 297 -3.17 22.51 9.23
CA TYR A 297 -4.44 22.33 8.54
C TYR A 297 -4.61 23.32 7.38
N GLU A 298 -4.36 24.61 7.61
CA GLU A 298 -4.36 25.63 6.57
C GLU A 298 -3.37 25.31 5.43
N LEU A 299 -2.20 24.75 5.77
CA LEU A 299 -1.23 24.29 4.77
C LEU A 299 -1.78 23.14 3.92
N LEU A 300 -2.34 22.11 4.57
CA LEU A 300 -2.87 20.93 3.89
C LEU A 300 -4.10 21.28 3.03
N ASP A 301 -4.96 22.18 3.52
CA ASP A 301 -6.12 22.70 2.79
C ASP A 301 -5.67 23.51 1.55
N GLU A 302 -4.66 24.37 1.67
CA GLU A 302 -4.09 25.12 0.53
C GLU A 302 -3.51 24.18 -0.54
N MET A 303 -2.91 23.07 -0.12
CA MET A 303 -2.40 22.04 -1.03
C MET A 303 -3.52 21.22 -1.70
N GLY A 304 -4.78 21.38 -1.29
CA GLY A 304 -5.91 20.61 -1.81
C GLY A 304 -5.86 19.12 -1.43
N LEU A 305 -5.23 18.78 -0.31
CA LEU A 305 -5.03 17.41 0.14
C LEU A 305 -6.19 16.94 1.06
N GLU A 306 -6.61 15.69 0.91
CA GLU A 306 -7.55 15.05 1.85
C GLU A 306 -6.78 14.38 3.00
N TYR A 307 -7.08 14.75 4.26
CA TYR A 307 -6.42 14.25 5.46
C TYR A 307 -7.41 14.12 6.63
N ASP A 308 -7.02 13.35 7.66
CA ASP A 308 -7.78 13.19 8.90
C ASP A 308 -7.11 13.98 10.05
N GLN A 309 -7.85 14.87 10.71
CA GLN A 309 -7.41 15.59 11.92
C GLN A 309 -7.54 14.70 13.16
N GLU A 310 -6.57 14.80 14.09
CA GLU A 310 -6.55 14.04 15.35
C GLU A 310 -6.79 12.52 15.15
N TYR A 311 -6.17 11.94 14.13
CA TYR A 311 -6.44 10.57 13.70
C TYR A 311 -5.91 9.55 14.71
N ARG A 312 -6.78 8.60 15.10
CA ARG A 312 -6.42 7.52 16.02
C ARG A 312 -5.82 6.34 15.27
N ILE A 313 -4.52 6.11 15.49
CA ILE A 313 -3.80 4.96 14.97
C ILE A 313 -3.87 3.83 16.00
N GLN A 314 -4.35 2.66 15.57
CA GLN A 314 -4.32 1.42 16.35
C GLN A 314 -3.31 0.45 15.72
N PRO A 315 -2.10 0.30 16.30
CA PRO A 315 -1.09 -0.63 15.79
C PRO A 315 -1.57 -2.09 15.86
N GLU A 316 -1.42 -2.84 14.76
CA GLU A 316 -1.67 -4.29 14.71
C GLU A 316 -0.53 -5.06 15.39
N LEU A 317 0.72 -4.69 15.08
CA LEU A 317 1.93 -5.19 15.73
C LEU A 317 2.25 -4.35 16.96
N ARG A 318 2.13 -4.94 18.16
CA ARG A 318 2.36 -4.24 19.43
C ARG A 318 3.66 -4.71 20.07
N ARG A 319 4.41 -3.77 20.64
CA ARG A 319 5.55 -4.06 21.52
C ARG A 319 5.05 -4.17 22.96
N PRO A 320 5.73 -4.92 23.86
CA PRO A 320 5.31 -5.06 25.25
C PRO A 320 5.14 -3.72 25.99
N ASP A 321 5.93 -2.71 25.60
CA ASP A 321 5.99 -1.36 26.12
C ASP A 321 5.13 -0.34 25.33
N SER A 322 4.44 -0.78 24.27
CA SER A 322 3.67 0.12 23.40
C SER A 322 2.25 0.40 23.92
N ARG A 323 1.77 1.61 23.68
CA ARG A 323 0.36 1.95 23.90
C ARG A 323 -0.55 1.14 22.97
N ALA A 324 -1.82 1.02 23.36
CA ALA A 324 -2.84 0.39 22.53
C ALA A 324 -3.24 1.25 21.32
N THR A 325 -3.11 2.57 21.46
CA THR A 325 -3.48 3.56 20.44
C THR A 325 -2.58 4.79 20.53
N TYR A 326 -2.30 5.39 19.38
CA TYR A 326 -1.63 6.68 19.24
C TYR A 326 -2.57 7.67 18.53
N ILE A 327 -2.36 8.96 18.75
CA ILE A 327 -3.13 10.04 18.10
C ILE A 327 -2.12 10.86 17.31
N ALA A 328 -2.39 11.03 16.02
CA ALA A 328 -1.66 11.89 15.10
C ALA A 328 -2.34 13.25 15.02
N ASP A 329 -1.58 14.36 15.01
CA ASP A 329 -2.16 15.70 14.80
C ASP A 329 -2.88 15.80 13.45
N ALA A 330 -2.21 15.36 12.37
CA ALA A 330 -2.84 15.09 11.08
C ALA A 330 -2.33 13.75 10.55
N ALA A 331 -3.19 13.02 9.84
CA ALA A 331 -2.79 11.78 9.20
C ALA A 331 -3.25 11.68 7.75
N PHE A 332 -2.44 10.98 6.96
CA PHE A 332 -2.83 10.39 5.68
C PHE A 332 -2.84 8.88 5.87
N PRO A 333 -3.95 8.27 6.33
CA PRO A 333 -3.99 6.84 6.61
C PRO A 333 -3.63 6.00 5.39
N ASP A 334 -3.98 6.49 4.20
CA ASP A 334 -3.69 5.89 2.91
C ASP A 334 -2.19 5.81 2.60
N ALA A 335 -1.43 6.83 2.98
CA ALA A 335 0.02 6.84 2.87
C ALA A 335 0.71 6.26 4.13
N LYS A 336 -0.08 5.93 5.16
CA LYS A 336 0.36 5.70 6.54
C LYS A 336 1.32 6.77 7.03
N LEU A 337 1.00 8.03 6.75
CA LEU A 337 1.74 9.17 7.25
C LEU A 337 1.06 9.72 8.49
N ASP A 338 1.80 9.74 9.59
CA ASP A 338 1.51 10.45 10.83
C ASP A 338 2.29 11.78 10.79
N ILE A 339 1.60 12.91 10.85
CA ILE A 339 2.23 14.23 10.97
C ILE A 339 1.97 14.75 12.37
N GLU A 340 3.06 15.07 13.07
CA GLU A 340 3.02 15.60 14.44
C GLU A 340 3.62 17.00 14.50
N VAL A 341 2.92 17.93 15.14
CA VAL A 341 3.38 19.31 15.35
C VAL A 341 3.94 19.47 16.75
N ASP A 342 5.22 19.13 16.90
CA ASP A 342 5.88 19.14 18.21
C ASP A 342 6.02 20.57 18.78
N GLY A 343 5.63 20.72 20.06
CA GLY A 343 5.86 21.93 20.83
C GLY A 343 7.30 22.07 21.34
N TRP A 344 7.71 23.28 21.71
CA TRP A 344 9.08 23.60 22.19
C TRP A 344 9.51 22.79 23.45
N TRP A 345 8.56 22.22 24.19
CA TRP A 345 8.78 21.48 25.44
C TRP A 345 9.28 20.04 25.28
N HIS A 346 9.30 19.47 24.06
CA HIS A 346 9.61 18.05 23.83
C HIS A 346 11.10 17.68 23.97
N TYR A 347 12.01 18.66 24.03
CA TYR A 347 13.45 18.40 23.92
C TYR A 347 14.21 18.22 25.25
N LYS A 348 13.57 18.36 26.43
CA LYS A 348 14.28 18.43 27.73
C LYS A 348 13.89 17.40 28.80
N HIS A 349 13.14 16.35 28.46
CA HIS A 349 12.68 15.34 29.44
C HIS A 349 12.93 13.91 28.94
N GLU A 350 13.90 13.20 29.54
CA GLU A 350 14.32 11.83 29.15
C GLU A 350 13.15 10.82 29.04
N PRO A 351 12.22 10.72 30.03
CA PRO A 351 11.06 9.82 29.94
C PRO A 351 10.09 10.10 28.79
N THR A 352 10.08 11.33 28.25
CA THR A 352 9.25 11.67 27.09
C THR A 352 9.92 11.19 25.81
N ARG A 353 11.25 11.33 25.72
CA ARG A 353 12.05 10.85 24.60
C ARG A 353 11.97 9.32 24.44
N GLU A 354 12.02 8.57 25.54
CA GLU A 354 11.85 7.10 25.50
C GLU A 354 10.46 6.70 24.97
N ARG A 355 9.40 7.41 25.41
CA ARG A 355 8.03 7.15 24.94
C ARG A 355 7.84 7.50 23.47
N ASP A 356 8.47 8.57 22.99
CA ASP A 356 8.46 8.94 21.58
C ASP A 356 9.22 7.93 20.72
N ILE A 357 10.35 7.40 21.21
CA ILE A 357 11.09 6.32 20.53
C ILE A 357 10.20 5.06 20.42
N ILE A 358 9.53 4.66 21.51
CA ILE A 358 8.65 3.49 21.50
C ILE A 358 7.46 3.72 20.56
N ARG A 359 6.87 4.92 20.56
CA ARG A 359 5.81 5.31 19.61
C ARG A 359 6.30 5.15 18.18
N ASP A 360 7.37 5.84 17.80
CA ASP A 360 7.86 5.90 16.43
C ASP A 360 8.29 4.50 15.95
N GLN A 361 8.94 3.71 16.80
CA GLN A 361 9.28 2.32 16.47
C GLN A 361 8.04 1.44 16.30
N THR A 362 7.02 1.62 17.14
CA THR A 362 5.74 0.87 17.01
C THR A 362 5.03 1.27 15.72
N LEU A 363 4.96 2.55 15.40
CA LEU A 363 4.34 3.06 14.19
C LEU A 363 5.09 2.58 12.93
N ARG A 364 6.42 2.68 12.91
CA ARG A 364 7.25 2.16 11.81
C ARG A 364 7.11 0.65 11.60
N ALA A 365 7.05 -0.13 12.67
CA ALA A 365 6.79 -1.58 12.56
C ALA A 365 5.43 -1.88 11.92
N ASN A 366 4.47 -0.96 12.01
CA ASN A 366 3.15 -1.04 11.38
C ASN A 366 3.09 -0.32 10.02
N GLY A 367 4.24 0.02 9.44
CA GLY A 367 4.36 0.69 8.16
C GLY A 367 4.00 2.18 8.18
N TRP A 368 3.90 2.80 9.36
CA TRP A 368 3.67 4.24 9.45
C TRP A 368 4.98 5.02 9.36
N GLN A 369 4.98 6.07 8.53
CA GLN A 369 5.98 7.12 8.54
C GLN A 369 5.53 8.19 9.54
N VAL A 370 6.47 8.75 10.31
CA VAL A 370 6.20 9.80 11.29
C VAL A 370 6.98 11.04 10.88
N LEU A 371 6.28 12.08 10.45
CA LEU A 371 6.81 13.39 10.09
C LEU A 371 6.57 14.36 11.25
N ARG A 372 7.61 14.60 12.04
CA ARG A 372 7.58 15.58 13.13
C ARG A 372 8.05 16.95 12.63
N VAL A 373 7.19 17.96 12.73
CA VAL A 373 7.49 19.33 12.31
C VAL A 373 7.24 20.29 13.46
N SER A 374 8.23 21.06 13.89
CA SER A 374 7.97 22.06 14.93
C SER A 374 7.09 23.20 14.39
N GLY A 375 6.22 23.78 15.23
CA GLY A 375 5.37 24.90 14.81
C GLY A 375 6.16 26.13 14.30
N ARG A 376 7.40 26.33 14.76
CA ARG A 376 8.30 27.39 14.25
C ARG A 376 8.81 27.07 12.84
N TYR A 377 9.16 25.80 12.59
CA TYR A 377 9.65 25.36 11.29
C TYR A 377 8.55 25.40 10.23
N LEU A 378 7.34 24.95 10.59
CA LEU A 378 6.15 25.05 9.76
C LEU A 378 5.86 26.48 9.29
N TYR A 379 6.11 27.46 10.16
CA TYR A 379 5.94 28.88 9.84
C TYR A 379 7.05 29.44 8.95
N ALA A 380 8.31 29.14 9.26
CA ALA A 380 9.46 29.73 8.58
C ALA A 380 9.80 29.05 7.23
N HIS A 381 9.44 27.77 7.07
CA HIS A 381 9.87 26.91 5.95
C HIS A 381 8.69 26.21 5.28
N ARG A 382 7.62 26.97 5.01
CA ARG A 382 6.33 26.45 4.54
C ARG A 382 6.46 25.58 3.27
N GLU A 383 7.18 26.06 2.26
CA GLU A 383 7.36 25.34 0.98
C GLU A 383 8.17 24.04 1.13
N GLU A 384 9.13 24.02 2.04
CA GLU A 384 9.92 22.83 2.32
C GLU A 384 9.08 21.76 3.05
N VAL A 385 8.20 22.20 3.97
CA VAL A 385 7.22 21.31 4.60
C VAL A 385 6.22 20.77 3.58
N LYS A 386 5.73 21.58 2.63
CA LYS A 386 4.89 21.08 1.52
C LYS A 386 5.63 19.99 0.74
N ALA A 387 6.88 20.23 0.36
CA ALA A 387 7.69 19.27 -0.38
C ALA A 387 7.89 17.96 0.40
N LEU A 388 8.18 18.05 1.71
CA LEU A 388 8.29 16.87 2.58
C LEU A 388 6.98 16.09 2.65
N ILE A 389 5.85 16.77 2.84
CA ILE A 389 4.52 16.12 2.89
C ILE A 389 4.23 15.41 1.56
N ILE A 390 4.45 16.07 0.42
CA ILE A 390 4.28 15.46 -0.90
C ILE A 390 5.19 14.24 -1.07
N GLN A 391 6.46 14.33 -0.66
CA GLN A 391 7.40 13.19 -0.74
C GLN A 391 6.91 11.99 0.07
N HIS A 392 6.39 12.21 1.29
CA HIS A 392 5.90 11.14 2.16
C HIS A 392 4.57 10.55 1.65
N ILE A 393 3.68 11.38 1.08
CA ILE A 393 2.42 10.90 0.48
C ILE A 393 2.66 10.17 -0.86
N ALA A 394 3.64 10.61 -1.64
CA ALA A 394 4.02 9.99 -2.91
C ALA A 394 4.61 8.58 -2.74
N MET A 395 5.01 8.20 -1.52
CA MET A 395 5.42 6.86 -1.14
C MET A 395 4.33 6.20 -0.28
N PRO A 396 3.17 5.79 -0.84
CA PRO A 396 2.18 5.10 -0.03
C PRO A 396 2.80 3.82 0.51
N VAL A 397 2.99 3.74 1.84
CA VAL A 397 3.40 2.51 2.50
C VAL A 397 2.21 1.55 2.48
N MET A 398 2.06 0.88 1.34
CA MET A 398 1.12 -0.20 1.15
C MET A 398 1.65 -1.42 1.91
N LEU A 399 1.17 -1.64 3.14
CA LEU A 399 1.27 -2.97 3.74
C LEU A 399 0.42 -3.91 2.89
N ASN A 400 1.04 -4.62 1.97
CA ASN A 400 0.35 -5.63 1.18
C ASN A 400 0.05 -6.82 2.07
N LYS A 401 -1.25 -7.06 2.26
CA LYS A 401 -1.68 -8.30 2.87
C LYS A 401 -1.67 -9.37 1.76
N ARG A 402 -1.00 -10.47 2.06
CA ARG A 402 -0.83 -11.60 1.15
C ARG A 402 -1.27 -12.86 1.87
N THR A 403 -1.87 -13.78 1.13
CA THR A 403 -2.27 -15.08 1.65
C THR A 403 -2.14 -16.10 0.55
N TRP A 404 -1.66 -17.27 0.94
CA TRP A 404 -1.80 -18.46 0.14
C TRP A 404 -3.28 -18.86 0.10
N VAL A 405 -3.77 -19.19 -1.09
CA VAL A 405 -5.12 -19.73 -1.30
C VAL A 405 -5.03 -21.02 -2.09
N ASP A 406 -5.85 -21.99 -1.72
CA ASP A 406 -5.84 -23.30 -2.38
C ASP A 406 -6.51 -23.22 -3.75
N VAL A 407 -5.88 -23.85 -4.73
CA VAL A 407 -6.43 -24.07 -6.06
C VAL A 407 -7.44 -25.21 -5.99
N THR A 408 -8.63 -24.99 -6.54
CA THR A 408 -9.71 -26.00 -6.55
C THR A 408 -9.79 -26.74 -7.87
N SER A 409 -9.58 -26.05 -9.00
CA SER A 409 -9.57 -26.67 -10.33
C SER A 409 -8.81 -25.79 -11.33
N VAL A 410 -8.29 -26.43 -12.38
CA VAL A 410 -7.61 -25.78 -13.50
C VAL A 410 -8.00 -26.49 -14.78
N GLU A 411 -8.76 -25.82 -15.65
CA GLU A 411 -9.37 -26.47 -16.81
C GLU A 411 -9.34 -25.55 -18.05
N PRO A 412 -9.09 -26.10 -19.26
CA PRO A 412 -9.32 -25.35 -20.49
C PRO A 412 -10.82 -25.13 -20.70
N THR A 413 -11.19 -23.93 -21.14
CA THR A 413 -12.56 -23.62 -21.55
C THR A 413 -12.75 -23.83 -23.05
N GLU A 414 -14.00 -23.85 -23.50
CA GLU A 414 -14.33 -23.87 -24.94
C GLU A 414 -14.09 -22.52 -25.63
N ARG A 415 -13.81 -21.45 -24.86
CA ARG A 415 -13.61 -20.10 -25.40
C ARG A 415 -12.27 -19.97 -26.10
N PHE A 416 -12.31 -19.48 -27.33
CA PHE A 416 -11.15 -19.12 -28.13
C PHE A 416 -11.32 -17.69 -28.66
N GLU A 417 -10.62 -16.74 -28.06
CA GLU A 417 -10.89 -15.31 -28.23
C GLU A 417 -9.60 -14.48 -28.31
N PRO A 418 -9.68 -13.19 -28.69
CA PRO A 418 -8.57 -12.27 -28.57
C PRO A 418 -8.10 -12.16 -27.12
N VAL A 419 -6.83 -12.46 -26.91
CA VAL A 419 -6.12 -12.32 -25.65
C VAL A 419 -5.02 -11.28 -25.79
N TYR A 420 -4.74 -10.60 -24.70
CA TYR A 420 -3.87 -9.43 -24.62
C TYR A 420 -2.72 -9.73 -23.67
N SER A 421 -1.57 -9.16 -23.95
CA SER A 421 -0.37 -9.31 -23.13
C SER A 421 0.43 -8.03 -23.19
N PHE A 422 1.33 -7.91 -22.23
CA PHE A 422 2.25 -6.80 -22.13
C PHE A 422 3.59 -7.29 -21.57
N GLU A 423 4.64 -6.53 -21.82
CA GLU A 423 5.94 -6.69 -21.20
C GLU A 423 6.08 -5.62 -20.12
N CYS A 424 6.60 -5.98 -18.95
CA CYS A 424 6.89 -5.02 -17.89
C CYS A 424 8.28 -5.29 -17.31
N ILE A 425 8.96 -4.24 -16.85
CA ILE A 425 10.33 -4.26 -16.29
C ILE A 425 10.38 -3.41 -15.02
N PRO A 426 11.34 -3.62 -14.09
CA PRO A 426 12.45 -4.59 -14.16
C PRO A 426 12.08 -6.01 -13.74
N ASN A 427 11.08 -6.19 -12.87
CA ASN A 427 10.86 -7.49 -12.23
C ASN A 427 10.07 -8.47 -13.08
N HIS A 428 9.52 -8.02 -14.20
CA HIS A 428 8.71 -8.83 -15.12
C HIS A 428 7.49 -9.52 -14.50
N ASN A 429 7.13 -9.23 -13.24
CA ASN A 429 5.90 -9.67 -12.61
C ASN A 429 4.96 -8.51 -12.30
N TYR A 430 3.71 -8.84 -12.02
CA TYR A 430 2.63 -7.89 -11.80
C TYR A 430 1.48 -8.55 -11.07
N VAL A 431 0.44 -7.77 -10.77
CA VAL A 431 -0.80 -8.29 -10.18
C VAL A 431 -1.95 -8.21 -11.18
N GLY A 432 -2.49 -9.37 -11.54
CA GLY A 432 -3.72 -9.51 -12.32
C GLY A 432 -4.80 -10.19 -11.49
N ASP A 433 -5.99 -9.60 -11.41
CA ASP A 433 -7.13 -10.07 -10.62
C ASP A 433 -6.76 -10.51 -9.18
N SER A 434 -5.88 -9.74 -8.53
CA SER A 434 -5.40 -9.99 -7.15
C SER A 434 -4.45 -11.20 -6.99
N ILE A 435 -3.97 -11.79 -8.08
CA ILE A 435 -2.98 -12.88 -8.07
C ILE A 435 -1.64 -12.34 -8.59
N ILE A 436 -0.54 -12.80 -7.99
CA ILE A 436 0.81 -12.49 -8.49
C ILE A 436 1.11 -13.36 -9.72
N LEU A 437 1.44 -12.69 -10.83
CA LEU A 437 1.66 -13.28 -12.15
C LEU A 437 3.01 -12.84 -12.71
N HIS A 438 3.58 -13.61 -13.63
CA HIS A 438 4.86 -13.26 -14.26
C HIS A 438 4.78 -13.26 -15.78
N ASN A 439 5.41 -12.27 -16.39
CA ASN A 439 5.62 -12.17 -17.83
C ASN A 439 6.81 -13.03 -18.29
N CYS A 440 7.20 -14.14 -17.63
CA CYS A 440 8.35 -14.97 -18.03
C CYS A 440 8.24 -16.40 -17.51
N SER A 441 8.46 -17.41 -18.37
CA SER A 441 8.43 -18.82 -17.94
C SER A 441 9.76 -19.36 -17.38
N TYR A 442 10.85 -18.59 -17.37
CA TYR A 442 12.15 -19.10 -16.90
C TYR A 442 12.38 -18.92 -15.40
N CYS A 443 11.48 -18.23 -14.71
CA CYS A 443 11.43 -18.25 -13.25
C CYS A 443 10.86 -19.58 -12.71
N GLN A 444 10.57 -20.55 -13.59
CA GLN A 444 10.13 -21.92 -13.27
C GLN A 444 11.25 -22.83 -12.73
N ASN A 445 12.36 -22.29 -12.21
CA ASN A 445 13.36 -23.06 -11.47
C ASN A 445 13.92 -22.24 -10.31
#